data_AF-A0A447UI14-F1
#
_entry.id   AF-A0A447UI14-F1
#
_cell.length_a   1.000
_cell.length_b   1.000
_cell.length_c   1.000
_cell.angle_alpha   90.00
_cell.angle_beta   90.00
_cell.angle_gamma   90.00
#
_symmetry.space_group_name_H-M   'P 1'
#
loop_
_entity.id
_entity.type
_entity.pdbx_description
1 polymer ?
#
loop_
_entity_poly.entity_id
_entity_poly.type
_entity_poly.pdbx_seq_one_letter_code
_entity_poly.pdbx_strand_id
1 'polypeptide(L)'
;MHSDASYSKSDDNRGEWKSNTLFLERGIPQILGTLRAGDMYTSSDIFDSVRFSGVRLYRDMQMLPNSKQNFTPLVQGIAQSNALVTIEQNGFVVYQKEVPPGPFSIADLQLAGRRCGS
;
A
#
# COMPACT_ATOMS: atom_id res chain seq x y z
N MET A 1 -9.32 0.75 19.14
CA MET A 1 -9.40 -0.59 19.76
C MET A 1 -10.19 -1.46 18.80
N HIS A 2 -9.66 -2.60 18.42
CA HIS A 2 -10.24 -3.50 17.43
C HIS A 2 -10.45 -4.87 18.06
N SER A 3 -11.61 -5.48 17.77
CA SER A 3 -11.99 -6.79 18.25
C SER A 3 -12.82 -7.48 17.19
N ASP A 4 -12.48 -8.72 16.86
CA ASP A 4 -13.20 -9.53 15.88
C ASP A 4 -13.64 -10.85 16.53
N ALA A 5 -14.92 -11.20 16.37
CA ALA A 5 -15.48 -12.46 16.82
C ALA A 5 -16.42 -13.03 15.76
N SER A 6 -16.37 -14.36 15.57
CA SER A 6 -17.23 -15.10 14.66
C SER A 6 -18.07 -16.12 15.41
N TYR A 7 -19.32 -16.28 15.01
CA TYR A 7 -20.23 -17.30 15.52
C TYR A 7 -20.60 -18.27 14.40
N SER A 8 -20.48 -19.57 14.65
CA SER A 8 -20.89 -20.61 13.69
C SER A 8 -21.79 -21.63 14.37
N LYS A 9 -22.89 -21.98 13.70
CA LYS A 9 -23.83 -23.02 14.14
C LYS A 9 -24.09 -23.96 12.95
N SER A 10 -23.85 -25.25 13.15
CA SER A 10 -24.21 -26.32 12.20
C SER A 10 -25.42 -27.07 12.74
N ASP A 11 -26.27 -27.60 11.86
CA ASP A 11 -27.62 -28.09 12.19
C ASP A 11 -27.70 -29.15 13.30
N ASP A 12 -26.60 -29.85 13.59
CA ASP A 12 -26.54 -30.91 14.62
C ASP A 12 -25.58 -30.59 15.80
N ASN A 13 -24.98 -29.40 15.86
CA ASN A 13 -24.02 -29.02 16.92
C ASN A 13 -24.39 -27.71 17.63
N ARG A 14 -24.03 -27.60 18.92
CA ARG A 14 -24.20 -26.35 19.69
C ARG A 14 -23.34 -25.25 19.05
N GLY A 15 -23.93 -24.08 18.81
CA GLY A 15 -23.23 -22.97 18.17
C GLY A 15 -22.01 -22.53 18.97
N GLU A 16 -20.86 -22.39 18.30
CA GLU A 16 -19.59 -22.03 18.93
C GLU A 16 -19.27 -20.56 18.67
N TRP A 17 -18.91 -19.86 19.75
CA TRP A 17 -18.41 -18.49 19.69
C TRP A 17 -16.89 -18.52 19.66
N LYS A 18 -16.28 -17.97 18.60
CA LYS A 18 -14.84 -17.87 18.45
C LYS A 18 -14.39 -16.41 18.40
N SER A 19 -13.70 -15.96 19.45
CA SER A 19 -13.04 -14.65 19.48
C SER A 19 -11.70 -14.74 18.75
N ASN A 20 -11.55 -13.97 17.67
CA ASN A 20 -10.46 -14.14 16.72
C ASN A 20 -9.27 -13.21 16.99
N THR A 21 -9.51 -11.91 17.20
CA THR A 21 -8.45 -10.95 17.54
C THR A 21 -8.94 -9.86 18.48
N LEU A 22 -8.04 -9.36 19.34
CA LEU A 22 -8.24 -8.19 20.19
C LEU A 22 -6.93 -7.40 20.26
N PHE A 23 -6.93 -6.18 19.71
CA PHE A 23 -5.73 -5.33 19.73
C PHE A 23 -6.05 -3.84 19.79
N LEU A 24 -5.07 -3.10 20.30
CA LEU A 24 -5.01 -1.65 20.28
C LEU A 24 -4.00 -1.21 19.24
N GLU A 25 -4.34 -0.17 18.50
CA GLU A 25 -3.46 0.42 17.49
C GLU A 25 -3.40 1.93 17.67
N ARG A 26 -2.20 2.49 17.50
CA ARG A 26 -1.94 3.93 17.56
C ARG A 26 -0.87 4.32 16.54
N GLY A 27 -1.21 5.25 15.66
CA GLY A 27 -0.23 5.90 14.78
C GLY A 27 0.69 6.86 15.55
N ILE A 28 1.97 6.86 15.21
CA ILE A 28 3.02 7.76 15.71
C ILE A 28 3.58 8.55 14.52
N PRO A 29 3.03 9.74 14.23
CA PRO A 29 3.39 10.52 13.04
C PRO A 29 4.88 10.90 12.96
N GLN A 30 5.53 11.13 14.10
CA GLN A 30 6.94 11.54 14.17
C GLN A 30 7.91 10.55 13.53
N ILE A 31 7.56 9.26 13.53
CA ILE A 31 8.36 8.18 12.96
C ILE A 31 7.70 7.51 11.75
N LEU A 32 6.56 8.05 11.28
CA LEU A 32 5.74 7.46 10.22
C LEU A 32 5.47 5.98 10.48
N GLY A 33 5.13 5.66 11.73
CA GLY A 33 5.01 4.29 12.21
C GLY A 33 3.74 4.07 13.02
N THR A 34 3.28 2.83 13.04
CA THR A 34 2.09 2.40 13.74
C THR A 34 2.49 1.42 14.83
N LEU A 35 2.09 1.73 16.05
CA LEU A 35 2.25 0.87 17.22
C LEU A 35 0.96 0.07 17.41
N ARG A 36 1.08 -1.26 17.43
CA ARG A 36 -0.02 -2.17 17.74
C ARG A 36 0.33 -2.98 18.99
N ALA A 37 -0.64 -3.25 19.84
CA ALA A 37 -0.49 -4.09 21.03
C ALA A 37 -1.71 -4.99 21.23
N GLY A 38 -1.52 -6.28 21.44
CA GLY A 38 -2.59 -7.27 21.63
C GLY A 38 -2.36 -8.54 20.80
N ASP A 39 -3.46 -9.21 20.48
CA ASP A 39 -3.47 -10.43 19.67
C ASP A 39 -3.38 -10.08 18.18
N MET A 40 -2.42 -10.68 17.50
CA MET A 40 -2.13 -10.42 16.09
C MET A 40 -1.77 -11.71 15.37
N TYR A 41 -1.89 -11.68 14.05
CA TYR A 41 -1.37 -12.71 13.17
C TYR A 41 -0.11 -12.19 12.47
N THR A 42 0.87 -13.05 12.26
CA THR A 42 2.00 -12.75 11.35
C THR A 42 1.51 -12.66 9.91
N SER A 43 2.20 -11.88 9.08
CA SER A 43 1.91 -11.85 7.64
C SER A 43 2.18 -13.21 7.01
N SER A 44 1.29 -13.64 6.11
CA SER A 44 1.43 -14.90 5.38
C SER A 44 2.24 -14.79 4.09
N ASP A 45 2.99 -13.71 3.90
CA ASP A 45 3.64 -13.41 2.61
C ASP A 45 4.68 -14.46 2.20
N ILE A 46 5.24 -15.18 3.17
CA ILE A 46 6.30 -16.18 2.98
C ILE A 46 6.15 -17.43 3.87
N PHE A 47 5.37 -17.37 4.96
CA PHE A 47 5.17 -18.49 5.89
C PHE A 47 3.70 -18.57 6.31
N ASP A 48 3.28 -19.69 6.92
CA ASP A 48 1.94 -19.79 7.51
C ASP A 48 1.73 -18.72 8.59
N SER A 49 0.52 -18.12 8.62
CA SER A 49 0.18 -17.15 9.66
C SER A 49 0.13 -17.82 11.01
N VAL A 50 0.98 -17.37 11.93
CA VAL A 50 0.91 -17.77 13.33
C VAL A 50 0.29 -16.65 14.15
N ARG A 51 -0.56 -17.02 15.11
CA ARG A 51 -1.11 -16.07 16.09
C ARG A 51 -0.07 -15.82 17.16
N PHE A 52 0.13 -14.56 17.52
CA PHE A 52 0.96 -14.16 18.64
C PHE A 52 0.31 -13.02 19.42
N SER A 53 0.62 -12.93 20.71
CA SER A 53 0.18 -11.84 21.58
C SER A 53 1.39 -11.00 21.96
N GLY A 54 1.36 -9.71 21.68
CA GLY A 54 2.52 -8.86 21.95
C GLY A 54 2.37 -7.44 21.44
N VAL A 55 3.51 -6.80 21.20
CA VAL A 55 3.59 -5.43 20.69
C VAL A 55 4.37 -5.44 19.38
N ARG A 56 3.87 -4.72 18.38
CA ARG A 56 4.54 -4.53 17.08
C ARG A 56 4.62 -3.05 16.77
N LEU A 57 5.81 -2.58 16.43
CA LEU A 57 6.03 -1.27 15.83
C LEU A 57 6.49 -1.48 14.39
N TYR A 58 5.74 -0.96 13.43
CA TYR A 58 6.09 -1.05 12.01
C TYR A 58 5.92 0.31 11.35
N ARG A 59 6.72 0.58 10.30
CA ARG A 59 6.53 1.78 9.49
C ARG A 59 5.29 1.62 8.63
N ASP A 60 4.48 2.66 8.60
CA ASP A 60 3.28 2.72 7.76
C ASP A 60 3.45 3.84 6.73
N MET A 61 3.65 3.45 5.47
CA MET A 61 3.84 4.40 4.38
C MET A 61 2.56 5.18 4.05
N GLN A 62 1.40 4.74 4.52
CA GLN A 62 0.13 5.45 4.37
C GLN A 62 0.02 6.66 5.32
N MET A 63 0.92 6.76 6.31
CA MET A 63 1.01 7.94 7.18
C MET A 63 1.84 9.08 6.58
N LEU A 64 2.45 8.90 5.39
CA LEU A 64 3.08 10.01 4.68
C LEU A 64 2.02 11.05 4.28
N PRO A 65 2.32 12.36 4.31
CA PRO A 65 1.43 13.37 3.76
C PRO A 65 1.09 13.02 2.30
N ASN A 66 -0.16 13.23 1.86
CA ASN A 66 -0.64 12.89 0.51
C ASN A 66 0.31 13.35 -0.62
N SER A 67 1.02 14.47 -0.41
CA SER A 67 2.03 14.99 -1.36
C SER A 67 3.27 14.11 -1.56
N LYS A 68 3.62 13.26 -0.59
CA LYS A 68 4.69 12.24 -0.69
C LYS A 68 4.17 10.83 -0.96
N GLN A 69 2.84 10.63 -0.90
CA GLN A 69 2.21 9.37 -1.32
C GLN A 69 2.04 9.29 -2.84
N ASN A 70 2.08 10.44 -3.54
CA ASN A 70 2.22 10.50 -4.98
C ASN A 70 3.68 10.20 -5.32
N PHE A 71 4.00 8.93 -5.54
CA PHE A 71 5.24 8.55 -6.19
C PHE A 71 5.17 9.07 -7.63
N THR A 72 5.82 10.19 -7.91
CA THR A 72 5.97 10.66 -9.28
C THR A 72 7.32 10.19 -9.79
N PRO A 73 7.37 9.16 -10.65
CA PRO A 73 8.62 8.72 -11.24
C PRO A 73 9.21 9.84 -12.09
N LEU A 74 10.53 10.00 -12.01
CA LEU A 74 11.27 10.93 -12.85
C LEU A 74 11.87 10.16 -14.03
N VAL A 75 11.37 10.41 -15.23
CA VAL A 75 11.92 9.85 -16.47
C VAL A 75 12.89 10.86 -17.08
N GLN A 76 14.16 10.48 -17.18
CA GLN A 76 15.21 11.31 -17.79
C GLN A 76 15.77 10.63 -19.02
N GLY A 77 16.09 11.41 -20.03
CA GLY A 77 16.71 10.93 -21.26
C GLY A 77 17.33 12.07 -22.05
N ILE A 78 18.00 11.71 -23.14
CA ILE A 78 18.58 12.65 -24.09
C ILE A 78 17.99 12.34 -25.46
N ALA A 79 17.28 13.30 -26.05
CA ALA A 79 16.76 13.19 -27.39
C ALA A 79 17.81 13.70 -28.39
N GLN A 80 18.16 12.89 -29.38
CA GLN A 80 19.14 13.28 -30.41
C GLN A 80 18.53 14.25 -31.45
N SER A 81 17.19 14.26 -31.58
CA SER A 81 16.41 15.12 -32.47
C SER A 81 15.07 15.45 -31.82
N ASN A 82 14.19 16.18 -32.52
CA ASN A 82 12.78 16.23 -32.11
C ASN A 82 12.24 14.80 -32.05
N ALA A 83 11.72 14.42 -30.89
CA ALA A 83 11.29 13.04 -30.62
C ALA A 83 9.95 13.03 -29.89
N LEU A 84 9.16 12.00 -30.15
CA LEU A 84 7.95 11.71 -29.41
C LEU A 84 8.28 10.70 -28.31
N VAL A 85 8.13 11.11 -27.06
CA VAL A 85 8.33 10.23 -25.90
C VAL A 85 7.00 9.61 -25.53
N THR A 86 6.91 8.29 -25.64
CA THR A 86 5.75 7.49 -25.22
C THR A 86 6.14 6.65 -24.01
N ILE A 87 5.32 6.72 -22.96
CA ILE A 87 5.51 5.92 -21.74
C ILE A 87 4.34 4.97 -21.61
N GLU A 88 4.66 3.69 -21.49
CA GLU A 88 3.69 2.60 -21.42
C GLU A 88 3.77 1.88 -20.07
N GLN A 89 2.61 1.53 -19.52
CA GLN A 89 2.49 0.71 -18.32
C GLN A 89 1.47 -0.41 -18.58
N ASN A 90 1.88 -1.67 -18.37
CA ASN A 90 1.05 -2.84 -18.60
C ASN A 90 0.41 -2.90 -20.01
N GLY A 91 1.12 -2.39 -21.03
CA GLY A 91 0.65 -2.35 -22.41
C GLY A 91 -0.30 -1.18 -22.75
N PHE A 92 -0.52 -0.25 -21.82
CA PHE A 92 -1.29 0.97 -22.06
C PHE A 92 -0.38 2.20 -22.08
N VAL A 93 -0.55 3.07 -23.07
CA VAL A 93 0.12 4.38 -23.12
C VAL A 93 -0.46 5.26 -22.01
N VAL A 94 0.38 5.61 -21.04
CA VAL A 94 0.00 6.46 -19.89
C VAL A 94 0.45 7.91 -20.06
N TYR A 95 1.42 8.17 -20.94
CA TYR A 95 1.91 9.52 -21.22
C TYR A 95 2.53 9.59 -22.61
N GLN A 96 2.30 10.69 -23.32
CA GLN A 96 2.90 10.96 -24.61
C GLN A 96 3.21 12.46 -24.73
N LYS A 97 4.46 12.81 -25.06
CA LYS A 97 4.89 14.21 -25.21
C LYS A 97 6.02 14.35 -26.23
N GLU A 98 5.94 15.39 -27.06
CA GLU A 98 7.03 15.80 -27.92
C GLU A 98 8.13 16.52 -27.12
N VAL A 99 9.38 16.14 -27.33
CA VAL A 99 10.55 16.74 -26.70
C VAL A 99 11.50 17.29 -27.76
N PRO A 100 12.11 18.48 -27.53
CA PRO A 100 13.13 19.01 -28.41
C PRO A 100 14.46 18.22 -28.28
N PRO A 101 15.42 18.41 -29.19
CA PRO A 101 16.75 17.83 -29.06
C PRO A 101 17.42 18.30 -27.78
N GLY A 102 18.06 17.38 -27.06
CA GLY A 102 18.76 17.63 -25.80
C GLY A 102 18.20 16.84 -24.62
N PRO A 103 18.70 17.14 -23.40
CA PRO A 103 18.25 16.49 -22.19
C PRO A 103 16.80 16.87 -21.87
N PHE A 104 15.99 15.87 -21.51
CA PHE A 104 14.63 16.08 -21.06
C PHE A 104 14.37 15.33 -19.74
N SER A 105 13.44 15.87 -18.95
CA SER A 105 12.96 15.25 -17.73
C SER A 105 11.44 15.34 -17.66
N ILE A 106 10.77 14.21 -17.49
CA ILE A 106 9.33 14.11 -17.29
C ILE A 106 9.11 13.73 -15.82
N ALA A 107 8.64 14.72 -15.05
CA ALA A 107 8.43 14.63 -13.61
C ALA A 107 6.93 14.66 -13.23
N ASP A 108 6.03 14.58 -14.22
CA ASP A 108 4.58 14.62 -14.03
C ASP A 108 3.94 13.40 -14.71
N LEU A 109 4.34 12.23 -14.23
CA LEU A 109 3.70 10.98 -14.58
C LEU A 109 2.69 10.68 -13.51
N GLN A 110 1.45 11.10 -13.73
CA GLN A 110 0.32 10.51 -13.03
C GLN A 110 0.22 9.05 -13.50
N LEU A 111 0.86 8.16 -12.75
CA LEU A 111 0.58 6.73 -12.86
C LEU A 111 -0.90 6.56 -12.53
N ALA A 112 -1.69 6.13 -13.52
CA ALA A 112 -3.09 5.78 -13.36
C ALA A 112 -3.17 4.54 -12.46
N GLY A 113 -3.04 4.74 -11.15
CA GLY A 113 -2.72 3.65 -10.24
C GLY A 113 -3.02 3.93 -8.78
N ARG A 114 -3.91 4.88 -8.45
CA ARG A 114 -4.61 4.88 -7.15
C ARG A 114 -6.06 5.33 -7.32
N ARG A 115 -6.84 4.54 -8.05
CA ARG A 115 -8.29 4.49 -7.80
C ARG A 115 -8.49 3.71 -6.50
N CYS A 116 -8.21 4.34 -5.37
CA CYS A 116 -8.60 3.79 -4.08
C CYS A 116 -10.10 4.02 -3.96
N GLY A 117 -10.89 3.04 -4.39
CA GLY A 117 -12.30 3.00 -4.07
C GLY A 117 -12.46 2.58 -2.63
N SER A 118 -13.12 3.42 -1.84
CA SER A 118 -14.33 3.11 -1.06
C SER A 118 -14.69 4.34 -0.24
#